data_AF-A0A968BN61-F1
#
_entry.id   AF-A0A968BN61-F1
#
_cell.length_a   1.000
_cell.length_b   1.000
_cell.length_c   1.000
_cell.angle_alpha   90.00
_cell.angle_beta   90.00
_cell.angle_gamma   90.00
#
_symmetry.space_group_name_H-M   'P 1'
#
loop_
_entity.id
_entity.type
_entity.pdbx_description
1 polymer ?
#
loop_
_entity_poly.entity_id
_entity_poly.type
_entity_poly.pdbx_seq_one_letter_code
_entity_poly.pdbx_strand_id
1 'polypeptide(L)'
;PTPDGYNSPPHSWLQTEADLAGVVGMAIGDSIYLLYADGAIRKFSTGEADTFDISDWDTPPKNPASLFTRTPAETRWIYVADRGNNRIVQSSKEGQFKQQFRLADDTASENGDALKGATDL
;
A
#
# COMPACT_ATOMS: atom_id res chain seq x y z
N PRO A 1 -8.31 3.73 -26.92
CA PRO A 1 -8.69 2.36 -27.36
C PRO A 1 -9.41 2.48 -28.70
N THR A 2 -9.24 1.52 -29.59
CA THR A 2 -10.07 1.38 -30.80
C THR A 2 -11.13 0.30 -30.59
N PRO A 3 -12.12 0.16 -31.48
CA PRO A 3 -13.06 -0.96 -31.45
C PRO A 3 -12.39 -2.33 -31.41
N ASP A 4 -11.17 -2.44 -31.97
CA ASP A 4 -10.35 -3.66 -31.99
C ASP A 4 -9.35 -3.75 -30.82
N GLY A 5 -9.45 -2.84 -29.84
CA GLY A 5 -8.65 -2.86 -28.61
C GLY A 5 -7.43 -1.93 -28.62
N TYR A 6 -6.29 -2.45 -28.15
CA TYR A 6 -5.01 -1.73 -28.06
C TYR A 6 -4.13 -2.14 -29.24
N ASN A 7 -4.14 -1.29 -30.26
CA ASN A 7 -3.49 -1.48 -31.54
C ASN A 7 -2.13 -0.75 -31.66
N SER A 8 -1.63 -0.19 -30.55
CA SER A 8 -0.27 0.36 -30.43
C SER A 8 0.58 -0.51 -29.50
N PRO A 9 1.89 -0.61 -29.72
CA PRO A 9 2.79 -1.25 -28.77
C PRO A 9 2.68 -0.58 -27.39
N PRO A 10 2.86 -1.34 -26.29
CA PRO A 10 2.98 -0.72 -24.97
C PRO A 10 4.20 0.21 -24.96
N HIS A 11 4.06 1.36 -24.29
CA HIS A 11 5.18 2.23 -23.98
C HIS A 11 5.63 1.96 -22.54
N SER A 12 6.93 2.10 -22.29
CA SER A 12 7.43 2.05 -20.92
C SER A 12 6.86 3.23 -20.14
N TRP A 13 6.27 2.95 -18.98
CA TRP A 13 5.87 3.99 -18.05
C TRP A 13 7.05 4.44 -17.20
N LEU A 14 7.88 3.50 -16.74
CA LEU A 14 9.12 3.80 -16.02
C LEU A 14 10.16 4.40 -16.98
N GLN A 15 10.77 5.50 -16.55
CA GLN A 15 11.85 6.20 -17.28
C GLN A 15 13.23 5.66 -16.92
N THR A 16 13.34 4.93 -15.82
CA THR A 16 14.55 4.25 -15.36
C THR A 16 14.21 2.83 -14.91
N GLU A 17 15.20 1.93 -14.95
CA GLU A 17 15.01 0.59 -14.42
C GLU A 17 14.75 0.63 -12.90
N ALA A 18 13.74 -0.12 -12.46
CA ALA A 18 13.46 -0.33 -11.05
C ALA A 18 13.77 -1.78 -10.71
N ASP A 19 14.56 -2.00 -9.66
CA ASP A 19 14.72 -3.34 -9.08
C ASP A 19 13.40 -3.73 -8.40
N LEU A 20 12.76 -4.78 -8.89
CA LEU A 20 11.49 -5.31 -8.37
C LEU A 20 11.69 -6.52 -7.45
N ALA A 21 12.94 -6.94 -7.20
CA ALA A 21 13.21 -8.02 -6.28
C ALA A 21 12.67 -7.70 -4.88
N GLY A 22 11.89 -8.62 -4.33
CA GLY A 22 11.30 -8.46 -3.00
C GLY A 22 10.07 -7.56 -2.92
N VAL A 23 9.53 -7.06 -4.04
CA VAL A 23 8.24 -6.36 -4.06
C VAL A 23 7.12 -7.35 -3.71
N VAL A 24 6.32 -6.99 -2.71
CA VAL A 24 5.18 -7.79 -2.20
C VAL A 24 3.83 -7.13 -2.41
N GLY A 25 3.80 -5.84 -2.77
CA GLY A 25 2.57 -5.11 -3.05
C GLY A 25 2.79 -3.90 -3.93
N MET A 26 1.72 -3.48 -4.61
CA MET A 26 1.70 -2.27 -5.43
C MET A 26 0.34 -1.57 -5.29
N ALA A 27 0.33 -0.25 -5.24
CA ALA A 27 -0.87 0.55 -5.43
C ALA A 27 -0.62 1.71 -6.37
N ILE A 28 -1.68 2.13 -7.06
CA ILE A 28 -1.66 3.16 -8.08
C ILE A 28 -2.70 4.22 -7.72
N GLY A 29 -2.27 5.47 -7.64
CA GLY A 29 -3.11 6.65 -7.49
C GLY A 29 -2.66 7.76 -8.43
N ASP A 30 -2.22 8.88 -7.85
CA ASP A 30 -1.45 9.93 -8.52
C ASP A 30 0.02 9.54 -8.78
N SER A 31 0.50 8.49 -8.14
CA SER A 31 1.83 7.89 -8.29
C SER A 31 1.73 6.37 -8.19
N ILE A 32 2.78 5.66 -8.61
CA ILE A 32 2.91 4.22 -8.35
C ILE A 32 3.72 4.04 -7.08
N TYR A 33 3.20 3.24 -6.16
CA TYR A 33 3.86 2.87 -4.91
C TYR A 33 4.15 1.38 -4.92
N LEU A 34 5.38 0.99 -4.61
CA LEU A 34 5.83 -0.39 -4.47
C LEU A 34 6.19 -0.66 -3.02
N LEU A 35 5.60 -1.70 -2.43
CA LEU A 35 5.91 -2.18 -1.09
C LEU A 35 6.87 -3.37 -1.17
N TYR A 36 7.97 -3.30 -0.44
CA TYR A 36 8.97 -4.37 -0.36
C TYR A 36 8.78 -5.21 0.92
N ALA A 37 9.22 -6.47 0.88
CA ALA A 37 9.09 -7.42 1.98
C ALA A 37 9.82 -6.98 3.28
N ASP A 38 10.84 -6.12 3.15
CA ASP A 38 11.61 -5.54 4.24
C ASP A 38 10.92 -4.32 4.89
N GLY A 39 9.81 -3.84 4.31
CA GLY A 39 9.09 -2.67 4.79
C GLY A 39 9.33 -1.40 4.00
N ALA A 40 10.33 -1.36 3.11
CA ALA A 40 10.57 -0.19 2.29
C ALA A 40 9.40 0.08 1.34
N ILE A 41 9.12 1.35 1.08
CA ILE A 41 8.13 1.78 0.09
C ILE A 41 8.84 2.69 -0.91
N ARG A 42 8.80 2.33 -2.20
CA ARG A 42 9.28 3.21 -3.28
C ARG A 42 8.11 3.87 -3.97
N LYS A 43 8.26 5.15 -4.29
CA LYS A 43 7.30 5.93 -5.06
C LYS A 43 7.89 6.25 -6.43
N PHE A 44 7.04 6.20 -7.46
CA PHE A 44 7.34 6.68 -8.79
C PHE A 44 6.30 7.69 -9.24
N SER A 45 6.76 8.85 -9.65
CA SER A 45 5.95 9.97 -10.13
C SER A 45 6.25 10.17 -11.61
N THR A 46 5.23 10.10 -12.46
CA THR A 46 5.39 10.23 -13.93
C THR A 46 6.49 9.36 -14.55
N GLY A 47 6.73 8.18 -13.96
CA GLY A 47 7.75 7.23 -14.42
C GLY A 47 9.14 7.37 -13.78
N GLU A 48 9.39 8.42 -13.01
CA GLU A 48 10.67 8.66 -12.33
C GLU A 48 10.58 8.29 -10.85
N ALA A 49 11.68 7.82 -10.26
CA ALA A 49 11.76 7.55 -8.83
C ALA A 49 11.62 8.85 -8.03
N ASP A 50 10.79 8.83 -7.01
CA ASP A 50 10.50 9.96 -6.13
C ASP A 50 10.87 9.62 -4.68
N THR A 51 11.18 10.64 -3.87
CA THR A 51 11.49 10.44 -2.46
C THR A 51 10.22 10.20 -1.68
N PHE A 52 10.16 9.07 -0.99
CA PHE A 52 9.05 8.71 -0.14
C PHE A 52 9.53 7.76 0.95
N ASP A 53 9.19 8.06 2.19
CA ASP A 53 9.26 7.14 3.31
C ASP A 53 8.20 7.57 4.31
N ILE A 54 7.68 6.64 5.10
CA ILE A 54 6.79 6.98 6.20
C ILE A 54 7.65 7.34 7.40
N SER A 55 7.47 8.55 7.95
CA SER A 55 8.17 8.98 9.17
C SER A 55 7.42 8.57 10.43
N ASP A 56 8.11 8.68 11.59
CA ASP A 56 7.49 8.58 12.92
C ASP A 56 6.81 7.23 13.22
N TRP A 57 7.38 6.15 12.67
CA TRP A 57 7.06 4.80 13.08
C TRP A 57 7.29 4.62 14.59
N ASP A 58 6.27 4.16 15.32
CA ASP A 58 6.43 3.61 16.66
C ASP A 58 7.24 2.29 16.64
N THR A 59 7.08 1.50 15.58
CA THR A 59 7.84 0.29 15.28
C THR A 59 7.95 0.18 13.75
N PRO A 60 9.13 -0.12 13.17
CA PRO A 60 9.25 -0.31 11.73
C PRO A 60 8.34 -1.43 11.20
N PRO A 61 7.89 -1.38 9.92
CA PRO A 61 7.14 -2.48 9.32
C PRO A 61 7.88 -3.81 9.41
N LYS A 62 7.14 -4.89 9.64
CA LYS A 62 7.70 -6.24 9.76
C LYS A 62 6.89 -7.18 8.89
N ASN A 63 7.47 -7.65 7.79
CA ASN A 63 6.82 -8.56 6.85
C ASN A 63 5.42 -8.06 6.40
N PRO A 64 5.32 -6.82 5.89
CA PRO A 64 4.06 -6.28 5.43
C PRO A 64 3.56 -7.04 4.20
N ALA A 65 2.24 -7.15 4.06
CA ALA A 65 1.62 -8.03 3.07
C ALA A 65 0.97 -7.26 1.90
N SER A 66 0.59 -6.00 2.11
CA SER A 66 -0.12 -5.21 1.10
C SER A 66 -0.05 -3.72 1.40
N LEU A 67 -0.22 -2.92 0.35
CA LEU A 67 -0.37 -1.47 0.43
C LEU A 67 -1.55 -1.03 -0.45
N PHE A 68 -2.29 -0.02 0.00
CA PHE A 68 -3.44 0.53 -0.69
C PHE A 68 -3.41 2.06 -0.73
N THR A 69 -3.73 2.62 -1.89
CA THR A 69 -4.08 4.03 -2.07
C THR A 69 -4.91 4.16 -3.35
N ARG A 70 -5.47 5.35 -3.60
CA ARG A 70 -6.26 5.70 -4.78
C ARG A 70 -5.97 7.13 -5.21
N THR A 71 -6.66 7.63 -6.24
CA THR A 71 -6.53 9.03 -6.67
C THR A 71 -6.86 10.00 -5.53
N PRO A 72 -6.33 11.24 -5.53
CA PRO A 72 -6.64 12.22 -4.50
C PRO A 72 -8.14 12.53 -4.32
N ALA A 73 -8.95 12.29 -5.35
CA ALA A 73 -10.41 12.42 -5.31
C ALA A 73 -11.09 11.31 -4.46
N GLU A 74 -10.45 10.15 -4.33
CA GLU A 74 -10.98 9.00 -3.58
C GLU A 74 -10.36 8.90 -2.18
N THR A 75 -9.05 9.14 -2.07
CA THR A 75 -8.36 9.15 -0.77
C THR A 75 -7.08 9.97 -0.76
N ARG A 76 -6.82 10.62 0.37
CA ARG A 76 -5.58 11.32 0.69
C ARG A 76 -4.60 10.47 1.49
N TRP A 77 -4.88 9.18 1.64
CA TRP A 77 -4.16 8.27 2.54
C TRP A 77 -3.48 7.13 1.80
N ILE A 78 -2.41 6.63 2.40
CA ILE A 78 -1.79 5.35 2.11
C ILE A 78 -2.06 4.44 3.31
N TYR A 79 -2.41 3.19 3.01
CA TYR A 79 -2.59 2.16 4.02
C TYR A 79 -1.59 1.03 3.79
N VAL A 80 -1.00 0.52 4.87
CA VAL A 80 -0.05 -0.61 4.83
C VAL A 80 -0.54 -1.70 5.79
N ALA A 81 -0.74 -2.91 5.26
CA ALA A 81 -1.06 -4.09 6.06
C ALA A 81 0.24 -4.70 6.61
N ASP A 82 0.60 -4.34 7.84
CA ASP A 82 1.85 -4.69 8.50
C ASP A 82 1.66 -5.93 9.38
N ARG A 83 1.65 -7.09 8.71
CA ARG A 83 1.25 -8.37 9.30
C ARG A 83 2.13 -8.78 10.48
N GLY A 84 3.44 -8.58 10.42
CA GLY A 84 4.34 -8.95 11.52
C GLY A 84 4.15 -8.13 12.79
N ASN A 85 3.45 -6.99 12.70
CA ASN A 85 3.09 -6.13 13.83
C ASN A 85 1.57 -6.11 14.12
N ASN A 86 0.80 -7.01 13.49
CA ASN A 86 -0.65 -7.18 13.67
C ASN A 86 -1.44 -5.88 13.57
N ARG A 87 -1.16 -5.07 12.55
CA ARG A 87 -1.81 -3.76 12.38
C ARG A 87 -2.01 -3.37 10.92
N ILE A 88 -2.86 -2.37 10.72
CA ILE A 88 -2.92 -1.57 9.50
C ILE A 88 -2.44 -0.17 9.85
N VAL A 89 -1.49 0.35 9.08
CA VAL A 89 -0.97 1.71 9.26
C VAL A 89 -1.64 2.63 8.25
N GLN A 90 -1.97 3.84 8.67
CA GLN A 90 -2.44 4.92 7.80
C GLN A 90 -1.43 6.08 7.83
N SER A 91 -0.98 6.52 6.66
CA SER A 91 -0.13 7.69 6.50
C SER A 91 -0.68 8.63 5.41
N SER A 92 -0.19 9.87 5.38
CA SER A 92 -0.40 10.77 4.23
C SER A 92 0.44 10.33 3.02
N LYS A 93 0.18 10.94 1.86
CA LYS A 93 0.95 10.70 0.63
C LYS A 93 2.34 11.34 0.64
N GLU A 94 2.59 12.21 1.60
CA GLU A 94 3.89 12.81 1.94
C GLU A 94 4.65 12.00 3.01
N GLY A 95 4.12 10.85 3.42
CA GLY A 95 4.79 9.96 4.37
C GLY A 95 4.55 10.28 5.85
N GLN A 96 3.64 11.20 6.17
CA GLN A 96 3.36 11.51 7.58
C GLN A 96 2.48 10.42 8.20
N PHE A 97 2.99 9.70 9.20
CA PHE A 97 2.18 8.73 9.96
C PHE A 97 0.98 9.42 10.61
N LYS A 98 -0.22 8.82 10.50
CA LYS A 98 -1.45 9.38 11.05
C LYS A 98 -1.99 8.56 12.23
N GLN A 99 -2.23 7.28 12.01
CA GLN A 99 -2.75 6.35 13.00
C GLN A 99 -2.53 4.90 12.57
N GLN A 100 -2.86 3.98 13.47
CA GLN A 100 -2.82 2.54 13.22
C GLN A 100 -4.07 1.87 13.77
N PHE A 101 -4.52 0.83 13.07
CA PHE A 101 -5.65 -0.01 13.45
C PHE A 101 -5.14 -1.36 13.88
N ARG A 102 -5.66 -1.89 14.99
CA ARG A 102 -5.44 -3.25 15.47
C ARG A 102 -6.79 -3.91 15.75
N LEU A 103 -6.83 -5.23 15.68
CA LEU A 103 -7.98 -5.97 16.22
C LEU A 103 -7.99 -5.80 17.73
N ALA A 104 -9.17 -5.65 18.32
CA ALA A 104 -9.31 -5.62 19.77
C ALA A 104 -9.01 -7.01 20.33
N ASP A 105 -8.13 -7.06 21.34
CA ASP A 105 -7.63 -8.32 21.92
C ASP A 105 -8.74 -9.22 22.50
N ASP A 106 -9.92 -8.67 22.80
CA ASP A 106 -11.02 -9.35 23.51
C ASP A 106 -12.04 -10.09 22.62
N THR A 107 -11.93 -10.01 21.29
CA THR A 107 -12.92 -10.65 20.37
C THR A 107 -12.42 -11.91 19.67
N ALA A 108 -11.13 -12.22 19.79
CA ALA A 108 -10.52 -13.39 19.16
C ALA A 108 -10.43 -14.61 20.10
N SER A 109 -10.70 -14.44 21.39
CA SER A 109 -10.64 -15.49 22.40
C SER A 109 -11.98 -15.61 23.11
N GLU A 110 -12.97 -16.19 22.43
CA GLU A 110 -14.02 -17.05 23.01
C GLU A 110 -15.06 -17.32 21.91
N ASN A 111 -14.85 -18.39 21.13
CA ASN A 111 -15.79 -18.95 20.14
C ASN A 111 -16.21 -18.06 18.95
N GLY A 112 -15.58 -16.90 18.72
CA GLY A 112 -16.04 -15.90 17.76
C GLY A 112 -15.27 -15.88 16.44
N ASP A 113 -15.95 -16.19 15.34
CA ASP A 113 -15.54 -15.73 14.02
C ASP A 113 -15.35 -14.21 14.05
N ALA A 114 -14.12 -13.73 13.94
CA ALA A 114 -13.79 -12.30 13.96
C ALA A 114 -14.45 -11.52 12.81
N LEU A 115 -15.01 -12.21 11.80
CA LEU A 115 -15.71 -11.63 10.67
C LEU A 115 -17.24 -11.67 10.81
N LYS A 116 -17.80 -12.22 11.89
CA LYS A 116 -19.26 -12.29 12.07
C LYS A 116 -19.97 -10.93 12.09
N GLY A 117 -19.23 -9.85 12.33
CA GLY A 117 -19.73 -8.47 12.27
C GLY A 117 -19.55 -7.77 10.92
N ALA A 118 -18.76 -8.33 10.01
CA ALA A 118 -18.52 -7.76 8.68
C ALA A 118 -19.58 -8.29 7.70
N THR A 119 -20.79 -7.73 7.77
CA THR A 119 -21.92 -8.18 6.93
C THR A 119 -22.03 -7.49 5.58
N ASP A 120 -21.11 -6.58 5.23
CA ASP A 120 -21.08 -5.94 3.92
C ASP A 120 -19.64 -5.94 3.34
N LEU A 121 -19.36 -6.94 2.50
CA LEU A 121 -18.29 -6.92 1.48
C LEU A 121 -18.86 -7.41 0.15
#